data_AF-A0A4R4CY57-F1
#
_entry.id   AF-A0A4R4CY57-F1
#
_cell.length_a   1.000
_cell.length_b   1.000
_cell.length_c   1.000
_cell.angle_alpha   90.00
_cell.angle_beta   90.00
_cell.angle_gamma   90.00
#
_symmetry.space_group_name_H-M   'P 1'
#
loop_
_entity.id
_entity.type
_entity.pdbx_description
1 polymer ?
#
loop_
_entity_poly.entity_id
_entity_poly.type
_entity_poly.pdbx_seq_one_letter_code
_entity_poly.pdbx_strand_id
1 'polypeptide(L)'
;MSLNKPYFRIVRPGSEGYYEDPRYANDRISLCRGYYLIINDLKKIFEYVEPSEENLNVYSHRIYELFLRTSTEFEANCKGILLSNGYNQRNLNIIDYFNIEKCSKLSEYSVKLDIWRSGKKIFEPFKEWKNGYSLKWYQKYNNVKHDRHNNFKDATLGNLLESMAGLLCILYSQFSYNAFFTYNECMMYHSDDEGYSFVDDSLFSIKEANSWVDDEKYDFNWVELSKEENPFNKFNFK
;
A
#
# COMPACT_ATOMS: atom_id res chain seq x y z
N MET A 1 8.11 26.36 -2.23
CA MET A 1 8.38 26.25 -3.68
C MET A 1 8.11 24.80 -4.02
N SER A 2 7.22 24.54 -4.97
CA SER A 2 6.83 23.19 -5.40
C SER A 2 8.03 22.40 -5.94
N LEU A 3 7.91 21.07 -5.98
CA LEU A 3 8.97 20.17 -6.38
C LEU A 3 8.96 19.94 -7.89
N ASN A 4 10.05 20.32 -8.56
CA ASN A 4 10.17 20.27 -10.03
C ASN A 4 10.62 18.90 -10.58
N LYS A 5 10.85 17.90 -9.71
CA LYS A 5 11.15 16.52 -10.11
C LYS A 5 10.49 15.53 -9.14
N PRO A 6 9.94 14.40 -9.64
CA PRO A 6 9.40 13.35 -8.79
C PRO A 6 10.52 12.59 -8.08
N TYR A 7 10.19 12.01 -6.92
CA TYR A 7 11.09 11.08 -6.24
C TYR A 7 10.81 9.64 -6.69
N PHE A 8 11.82 8.77 -6.69
CA PHE A 8 11.62 7.36 -7.01
C PHE A 8 10.57 6.73 -6.10
N ARG A 9 9.56 6.06 -6.69
CA ARG A 9 8.53 5.28 -5.97
C ARG A 9 7.78 6.07 -4.89
N ILE A 10 7.64 7.38 -5.05
CA ILE A 10 6.84 8.23 -4.17
C ILE A 10 5.90 9.05 -5.03
N VAL A 11 4.60 8.85 -4.86
CA VAL A 11 3.56 9.66 -5.49
C VAL A 11 3.19 10.82 -4.58
N ARG A 12 3.03 12.00 -5.18
CA ARG A 12 2.48 13.19 -4.54
C ARG A 12 1.53 13.92 -5.49
N PRO A 13 0.59 14.73 -4.98
CA PRO A 13 -0.32 15.50 -5.82
C PRO A 13 0.42 16.51 -6.70
N GLY A 14 -0.19 16.84 -7.84
CA GLY A 14 0.15 18.00 -8.67
C GLY A 14 0.63 17.69 -10.09
N SER A 15 1.42 16.63 -10.28
CA SER A 15 1.86 16.16 -11.61
C SER A 15 1.57 14.67 -11.76
N GLU A 16 1.38 14.18 -12.98
CA GLU A 16 0.95 12.80 -13.27
C GLU A 16 1.78 12.15 -14.39
N GLY A 17 1.53 10.86 -14.67
CA GLY A 17 2.15 10.09 -15.77
C GLY A 17 3.56 9.55 -15.51
N TYR A 18 4.34 10.19 -14.63
CA TYR A 18 5.73 9.79 -14.36
C TYR A 18 5.91 8.40 -13.76
N TYR A 19 4.90 7.91 -13.02
CA TYR A 19 4.92 6.59 -12.38
C TYR A 19 4.69 5.43 -13.37
N GLU A 20 4.49 5.73 -14.66
CA GLU A 20 4.44 4.73 -15.76
C GLU A 20 5.81 4.49 -16.39
N ASP A 21 6.78 5.39 -16.18
CA ASP A 21 8.12 5.25 -16.73
C ASP A 21 8.85 4.04 -16.14
N PRO A 22 9.42 3.14 -16.95
CA PRO A 22 10.18 1.99 -16.44
C PRO A 22 11.37 2.37 -15.54
N ARG A 23 11.92 3.58 -15.69
CA ARG A 23 13.00 4.11 -14.84
C ARG A 23 12.50 4.47 -13.44
N TYR A 24 11.21 4.74 -13.26
CA TYR A 24 10.59 5.00 -11.97
C TYR A 24 10.56 3.73 -11.10
N ALA A 25 10.02 2.65 -11.68
CA ALA A 25 9.99 1.31 -11.10
C ALA A 25 9.74 0.27 -12.20
N ASN A 26 10.73 -0.60 -12.43
CA ASN A 26 10.65 -1.62 -13.48
C ASN A 26 9.88 -2.90 -13.05
N ASP A 27 9.48 -3.00 -11.79
CA ASP A 27 8.81 -4.15 -11.19
C ASP A 27 7.33 -3.88 -10.85
N ARG A 28 6.80 -2.69 -11.18
CA ARG A 28 5.41 -2.28 -10.88
C ARG A 28 4.40 -3.36 -11.25
N ILE A 29 4.49 -3.90 -12.46
CA ILE A 29 3.58 -4.95 -12.96
C ILE A 29 3.63 -6.19 -12.06
N SER A 30 4.83 -6.61 -11.64
CA SER A 30 5.00 -7.76 -10.75
C SER A 30 4.39 -7.53 -9.37
N LEU A 31 4.61 -6.33 -8.79
CA LEU A 31 4.09 -5.96 -7.48
C LEU A 31 2.56 -5.87 -7.48
N CYS A 32 1.98 -5.20 -8.49
CA CYS A 32 0.53 -5.09 -8.65
C CYS A 32 -0.12 -6.45 -8.92
N ARG A 33 0.55 -7.33 -9.70
CA ARG A 33 0.11 -8.72 -9.91
C ARG A 33 0.10 -9.51 -8.61
N GLY A 34 1.10 -9.31 -7.74
CA GLY A 34 1.15 -9.91 -6.41
C GLY A 34 -0.11 -9.59 -5.60
N TYR A 35 -0.47 -8.31 -5.53
CA TYR A 35 -1.70 -7.85 -4.86
C TYR A 35 -2.97 -8.40 -5.50
N TYR A 36 -3.08 -8.38 -6.82
CA TYR A 36 -4.23 -8.95 -7.54
C TYR A 36 -4.47 -10.43 -7.20
N LEU A 37 -3.41 -11.23 -7.13
CA LEU A 37 -3.51 -12.64 -6.75
C LEU A 37 -3.95 -12.81 -5.28
N ILE A 38 -3.45 -11.96 -4.37
CA ILE A 38 -3.87 -11.96 -2.97
C ILE A 38 -5.36 -11.64 -2.85
N ILE A 39 -5.88 -10.65 -3.60
CA ILE A 39 -7.30 -10.31 -3.62
C ILE A 39 -8.16 -11.47 -4.11
N ASN A 40 -7.73 -12.18 -5.16
CA ASN A 40 -8.44 -13.36 -5.64
C ASN A 40 -8.45 -14.50 -4.63
N ASP A 41 -7.38 -14.68 -3.85
CA ASP A 41 -7.35 -15.67 -2.78
C ASP A 41 -8.21 -15.25 -1.57
N LEU A 42 -8.32 -13.95 -1.27
CA LEU A 42 -9.27 -13.43 -0.27
C LEU A 42 -10.72 -13.68 -0.68
N LYS A 43 -11.08 -13.47 -1.95
CA LYS A 43 -12.43 -13.75 -2.46
C LYS A 43 -12.84 -15.21 -2.21
N LYS A 44 -11.92 -16.17 -2.33
CA LYS A 44 -12.15 -17.59 -1.97
C LYS A 44 -12.37 -17.80 -0.48
N ILE A 45 -11.73 -17.02 0.39
CA ILE A 45 -12.00 -17.08 1.84
C ILE A 45 -13.42 -16.58 2.12
N PHE A 46 -13.86 -15.52 1.43
CA PHE A 46 -15.22 -14.98 1.56
C PHE A 46 -16.32 -15.91 1.06
N GLU A 47 -16.01 -16.94 0.26
CA GLU A 47 -16.98 -18.01 -0.07
C GLU A 47 -17.43 -18.81 1.17
N TYR A 48 -16.65 -18.79 2.26
CA TYR A 48 -16.91 -19.56 3.47
C TYR A 48 -16.97 -18.71 4.76
N VAL A 49 -16.30 -17.56 4.78
CA VAL A 49 -16.21 -16.69 5.95
C VAL A 49 -16.75 -15.31 5.59
N GLU A 50 -17.93 -14.99 6.11
CA GLU A 50 -18.60 -13.72 5.85
C GLU A 50 -17.75 -12.52 6.32
N PRO A 51 -17.57 -11.46 5.52
CA PRO A 51 -16.93 -10.20 5.94
C PRO A 51 -17.79 -9.45 6.98
N SER A 52 -17.61 -9.79 8.25
CA SER A 52 -18.34 -9.19 9.38
C SER A 52 -17.48 -9.09 10.64
N GLU A 53 -17.94 -8.29 11.60
CA GLU A 53 -17.23 -8.09 12.88
C GLU A 53 -17.06 -9.41 13.66
N GLU A 54 -18.07 -10.28 13.62
CA GLU A 54 -18.07 -11.57 14.31
C GLU A 54 -16.96 -12.51 13.82
N ASN A 55 -16.58 -12.38 12.55
CA ASN A 55 -15.60 -13.24 11.90
C ASN A 55 -14.17 -12.69 11.92
N LEU A 56 -13.93 -11.49 12.46
CA LEU A 56 -12.59 -10.89 12.48
C LEU A 56 -11.55 -11.76 13.19
N ASN A 57 -11.96 -12.54 14.18
CA ASN A 57 -11.08 -13.42 14.95
C ASN A 57 -10.95 -14.84 14.37
N VAL A 58 -11.62 -15.15 13.25
CA VAL A 58 -11.47 -16.44 12.56
C VAL A 58 -10.04 -16.56 12.04
N TYR A 59 -9.39 -17.68 12.31
CA TYR A 59 -8.05 -18.02 11.83
C TYR A 59 -8.06 -19.42 11.23
N SER A 60 -7.21 -19.64 10.24
CA SER A 60 -7.07 -20.94 9.56
C SER A 60 -5.72 -21.03 8.87
N HIS A 61 -5.35 -22.22 8.38
CA HIS A 61 -4.12 -22.36 7.60
C HIS A 61 -4.15 -21.52 6.32
N ARG A 62 -5.32 -21.36 5.69
CA ARG A 62 -5.49 -20.52 4.50
C ARG A 62 -5.35 -19.03 4.80
N ILE A 63 -5.89 -18.57 5.92
CA ILE A 63 -5.72 -17.18 6.37
C ILE A 63 -4.25 -16.93 6.74
N TYR A 64 -3.60 -17.86 7.44
CA TYR A 64 -2.17 -17.81 7.75
C TYR A 64 -1.28 -17.70 6.51
N GLU A 65 -1.49 -18.58 5.52
CA GLU A 65 -0.73 -18.56 4.25
C GLU A 65 -0.87 -17.21 3.55
N LEU A 66 -2.11 -16.70 3.46
CA LEU A 66 -2.38 -15.44 2.80
C LEU A 66 -1.82 -14.25 3.58
N PHE A 67 -1.92 -14.26 4.91
CA PHE A 67 -1.42 -13.21 5.78
C PHE A 67 0.11 -13.06 5.70
N LEU A 68 0.82 -14.19 5.68
CA LEU A 68 2.28 -14.20 5.44
C LEU A 68 2.63 -13.62 4.09
N ARG A 69 1.97 -14.10 3.02
CA ARG A 69 2.21 -13.62 1.66
C ARG A 69 1.98 -12.12 1.55
N THR A 70 0.83 -11.62 2.02
CA THR A 70 0.50 -10.19 2.04
C THR A 70 1.55 -9.37 2.77
N SER A 71 1.95 -9.80 3.96
CA SER A 71 2.92 -9.07 4.76
C SER A 71 4.32 -9.07 4.13
N THR A 72 4.71 -10.15 3.45
CA THR A 72 5.97 -10.20 2.70
C THR A 72 5.96 -9.32 1.44
N GLU A 73 4.83 -9.21 0.75
CA GLU A 73 4.66 -8.26 -0.36
C GLU A 73 4.72 -6.81 0.13
N PHE A 74 4.14 -6.52 1.29
CA PHE A 74 4.29 -5.22 1.95
C PHE A 74 5.78 -4.91 2.24
N GLU A 75 6.51 -5.84 2.87
CA GLU A 75 7.94 -5.67 3.11
C GLU A 75 8.72 -5.42 1.80
N ALA A 76 8.41 -6.15 0.73
CA ALA A 76 9.06 -5.99 -0.57
C ALA A 76 8.85 -4.58 -1.15
N ASN A 77 7.62 -4.07 -1.08
CA ASN A 77 7.30 -2.71 -1.51
C ASN A 77 8.04 -1.65 -0.69
N CYS A 78 8.04 -1.77 0.65
CA CYS A 78 8.80 -0.84 1.50
C CYS A 78 10.30 -0.85 1.18
N LYS A 79 10.89 -2.03 0.97
CA LYS A 79 12.30 -2.15 0.56
C LYS A 79 12.53 -1.48 -0.79
N GLY A 80 11.65 -1.67 -1.76
CA GLY A 80 11.72 -1.01 -3.08
C GLY A 80 11.81 0.51 -2.98
N ILE A 81 10.93 1.12 -2.18
CA ILE A 81 10.91 2.58 -1.93
C ILE A 81 12.23 3.03 -1.30
N LEU A 82 12.64 2.40 -0.20
CA LEU A 82 13.83 2.79 0.56
C LEU A 82 15.11 2.66 -0.29
N LEU A 83 15.30 1.51 -0.95
CA LEU A 83 16.50 1.24 -1.74
C LEU A 83 16.62 2.15 -2.97
N SER A 84 15.52 2.42 -3.67
CA SER A 84 15.51 3.31 -4.86
C SER A 84 15.92 4.75 -4.51
N ASN A 85 15.71 5.14 -3.26
CA ASN A 85 16.08 6.44 -2.71
C ASN A 85 17.43 6.43 -1.96
N GLY A 86 18.23 5.37 -2.09
CA GLY A 86 19.59 5.30 -1.54
C GLY A 86 19.68 4.94 -0.06
N TYR A 87 18.63 4.36 0.53
CA TYR A 87 18.63 3.88 1.90
C TYR A 87 19.39 2.53 1.99
N ASN A 88 20.68 2.59 2.33
CA ASN A 88 21.56 1.42 2.33
C ASN A 88 21.64 0.77 3.71
N GLN A 89 20.70 -0.13 4.03
CA GLN A 89 20.80 -1.03 5.18
C GLN A 89 20.50 -2.48 4.79
N ARG A 90 21.18 -3.43 5.44
CA ARG A 90 21.12 -4.86 5.10
C ARG A 90 19.86 -5.57 5.61
N ASN A 91 19.38 -5.19 6.79
CA ASN A 91 18.28 -5.85 7.50
C ASN A 91 17.17 -4.85 7.84
N LEU A 92 16.44 -4.43 6.81
CA LEU A 92 15.34 -3.50 6.98
C LEU A 92 14.22 -4.12 7.83
N ASN A 93 13.70 -3.32 8.75
CA ASN A 93 12.63 -3.68 9.67
C ASN A 93 11.57 -2.57 9.75
N ILE A 94 10.60 -2.71 10.65
CA ILE A 94 9.48 -1.77 10.76
C ILE A 94 9.90 -0.34 11.11
N ILE A 95 11.00 -0.16 11.83
CA ILE A 95 11.56 1.17 12.15
C ILE A 95 12.07 1.84 10.88
N ASP A 96 12.67 1.06 9.97
CA ASP A 96 13.14 1.58 8.69
C ASP A 96 11.96 1.91 7.78
N TYR A 97 10.96 1.03 7.69
CA TYR A 97 9.74 1.23 6.91
C TYR A 97 8.94 2.44 7.38
N PHE A 98 8.93 2.73 8.68
CA PHE A 98 8.31 3.92 9.24
C PHE A 98 8.84 5.23 8.63
N ASN A 99 10.09 5.27 8.13
CA ASN A 99 10.60 6.47 7.46
C ASN A 99 9.84 6.84 6.18
N ILE A 100 9.12 5.89 5.57
CA ILE A 100 8.26 6.14 4.39
C ILE A 100 7.11 7.09 4.75
N GLU A 101 6.70 7.15 6.03
CA GLU A 101 5.70 8.11 6.50
C GLU A 101 6.08 9.56 6.13
N LYS A 102 7.38 9.91 6.24
CA LYS A 102 7.91 11.24 5.92
C LYS A 102 7.66 11.65 4.47
N CYS A 103 7.61 10.69 3.55
CA CYS A 103 7.50 11.00 2.13
C CYS A 103 6.13 10.71 1.53
N SER A 104 5.32 9.86 2.17
CA SER A 104 4.06 9.33 1.63
C SER A 104 2.83 9.59 2.50
N LYS A 105 2.99 10.04 3.77
CA LYS A 105 1.88 10.33 4.70
C LYS A 105 0.88 9.18 4.87
N LEU A 106 1.39 7.95 4.94
CA LEU A 106 0.59 6.72 4.93
C LEU A 106 -0.39 6.64 6.09
N SER A 107 -0.08 7.28 7.23
CA SER A 107 -0.97 7.34 8.38
C SER A 107 -2.29 8.10 8.14
N GLU A 108 -2.39 8.84 7.04
CA GLU A 108 -3.63 9.51 6.60
C GLU A 108 -4.48 8.66 5.67
N TYR A 109 -3.95 7.54 5.17
CA TYR A 109 -4.65 6.70 4.23
C TYR A 109 -5.71 5.85 4.94
N SER A 110 -6.81 5.61 4.24
CA SER A 110 -7.84 4.66 4.67
C SER A 110 -8.33 3.84 3.50
N VAL A 111 -8.72 2.60 3.80
CA VAL A 111 -9.22 1.64 2.83
C VAL A 111 -10.62 1.18 3.25
N LYS A 112 -11.55 1.17 2.30
CA LYS A 112 -12.94 0.83 2.52
C LYS A 112 -13.30 -0.48 1.84
N LEU A 113 -14.06 -1.31 2.54
CA LEU A 113 -14.66 -2.55 2.04
C LEU A 113 -16.19 -2.43 2.13
N ASP A 114 -16.86 -2.29 0.99
CA ASP A 114 -18.30 -2.03 0.92
C ASP A 114 -19.17 -3.30 1.01
N ILE A 115 -18.59 -4.49 0.81
CA ILE A 115 -19.34 -5.76 0.96
C ILE A 115 -19.51 -6.19 2.43
N TRP A 116 -19.14 -5.33 3.39
CA TRP A 116 -19.23 -5.66 4.81
C TRP A 116 -20.68 -5.84 5.24
N ARG A 117 -20.97 -6.87 6.04
CA ARG A 117 -22.35 -7.23 6.42
C ARG A 117 -23.16 -6.08 7.03
N SER A 118 -22.51 -5.18 7.78
CA SER A 118 -23.16 -4.01 8.41
C SER A 118 -23.09 -2.73 7.56
N GLY A 119 -22.83 -2.84 6.26
CA GLY A 119 -22.81 -1.74 5.29
C GLY A 119 -21.43 -1.47 4.71
N LYS A 120 -20.45 -1.12 5.56
CA LYS A 120 -19.05 -0.94 5.14
C LYS A 120 -18.10 -1.13 6.31
N LYS A 121 -16.84 -1.43 6.00
CA LYS A 121 -15.73 -1.40 6.96
C LYS A 121 -14.63 -0.50 6.45
N ILE A 122 -14.09 0.33 7.34
CA ILE A 122 -12.94 1.20 7.07
C ILE A 122 -11.75 0.65 7.85
N PHE A 123 -10.62 0.52 7.17
CA PHE A 123 -9.33 0.13 7.70
C PHE A 123 -8.37 1.32 7.61
N GLU A 124 -7.61 1.56 8.68
CA GLU A 124 -6.61 2.62 8.77
C GLU A 124 -5.25 1.98 9.10
N PRO A 125 -4.64 1.25 8.16
CA PRO A 125 -3.59 0.26 8.44
C PRO A 125 -2.29 0.87 8.96
N PHE A 126 -2.09 2.19 8.78
CA PHE A 126 -0.93 2.95 9.24
C PHE A 126 -1.27 4.00 10.30
N LYS A 127 -2.49 4.01 10.87
CA LYS A 127 -2.91 5.04 11.84
C LYS A 127 -1.93 5.19 13.02
N GLU A 128 -1.36 4.08 13.47
CA GLU A 128 -0.44 4.02 14.59
C GLU A 128 0.89 4.74 14.32
N TRP A 129 1.27 4.92 13.05
CA TRP A 129 2.42 5.70 12.62
C TRP A 129 2.36 7.18 12.99
N LYS A 130 1.18 7.72 13.33
CA LYS A 130 1.07 9.07 13.93
C LYS A 130 1.75 9.17 15.29
N ASN A 131 1.83 8.07 16.03
CA ASN A 131 2.29 8.04 17.42
C ASN A 131 3.57 7.22 17.64
N GLY A 132 4.07 6.53 16.61
CA GLY A 132 5.31 5.74 16.69
C GLY A 132 5.44 4.72 15.56
N TYR A 133 6.57 4.02 15.49
CA TYR A 133 6.88 3.12 14.36
C TYR A 133 6.07 1.81 14.34
N SER A 134 5.31 1.49 15.39
CA SER A 134 4.63 0.20 15.53
C SER A 134 3.34 0.10 14.72
N LEU A 135 3.11 -1.05 14.10
CA LEU A 135 1.79 -1.45 13.58
C LEU A 135 1.37 -2.78 14.21
N LYS A 136 0.17 -2.83 14.81
CA LYS A 136 -0.37 -4.03 15.48
C LYS A 136 -0.43 -5.23 14.54
N TRP A 137 -0.98 -5.07 13.33
CA TRP A 137 -1.08 -6.15 12.36
C TRP A 137 0.31 -6.67 11.96
N TYR A 138 1.31 -5.78 11.83
CA TYR A 138 2.69 -6.17 11.50
C TYR A 138 3.37 -6.91 12.65
N GLN A 139 3.13 -6.51 13.91
CA GLN A 139 3.60 -7.25 15.08
C GLN A 139 3.00 -8.65 15.13
N LYS A 140 1.70 -8.78 14.83
CA LYS A 140 1.00 -10.07 14.75
C LYS A 140 1.58 -10.95 13.65
N TYR A 141 1.84 -10.39 12.48
CA TYR A 141 2.56 -11.06 11.40
C TYR A 141 3.94 -11.55 11.86
N ASN A 142 4.75 -10.72 12.51
CA ASN A 142 6.08 -11.12 12.98
C ASN A 142 6.01 -12.25 14.01
N ASN A 143 5.07 -12.20 14.97
CA ASN A 143 4.88 -13.29 15.94
C ASN A 143 4.55 -14.61 15.23
N VAL A 144 3.63 -14.56 14.27
CA VAL A 144 3.21 -15.71 13.46
C VAL A 144 4.35 -16.24 12.58
N LYS A 145 5.16 -15.36 11.99
CA LYS A 145 6.32 -15.68 11.13
C LYS A 145 7.42 -16.39 11.91
N HIS A 146 7.73 -15.92 13.12
CA HIS A 146 8.86 -16.42 13.92
C HIS A 146 8.47 -17.59 14.82
N ASP A 147 7.22 -17.67 15.28
CA ASP A 147 6.73 -18.73 16.15
C ASP A 147 5.26 -19.05 15.87
N ARG A 148 5.02 -19.73 14.74
CA ARG A 148 3.69 -20.20 14.36
C ARG A 148 3.07 -21.12 15.41
N HIS A 149 3.86 -21.97 16.07
CA HIS A 149 3.32 -22.99 16.97
C HIS A 149 2.51 -22.35 18.10
N ASN A 150 3.05 -21.29 18.71
CA ASN A 150 2.37 -20.60 19.81
C ASN A 150 1.46 -19.45 19.34
N ASN A 151 1.74 -18.86 18.18
CA ASN A 151 1.03 -17.66 17.71
C ASN A 151 0.09 -17.89 16.53
N PHE A 152 -0.23 -19.14 16.15
CA PHE A 152 -1.11 -19.41 15.01
C PHE A 152 -2.47 -18.67 15.07
N LYS A 153 -3.02 -18.51 16.28
CA LYS A 153 -4.26 -17.74 16.53
C LYS A 153 -4.19 -16.26 16.15
N ASP A 154 -2.99 -15.69 16.01
CA ASP A 154 -2.79 -14.30 15.57
C ASP A 154 -2.96 -14.16 14.03
N ALA A 155 -3.00 -15.26 13.27
CA ALA A 155 -3.31 -15.26 11.84
C ALA A 155 -4.82 -15.16 11.58
N THR A 156 -5.43 -14.08 12.08
CA THR A 156 -6.87 -13.85 11.98
C THR A 156 -7.26 -13.15 10.69
N LEU A 157 -8.53 -13.27 10.29
CA LEU A 157 -9.10 -12.54 9.16
C LEU A 157 -8.91 -11.03 9.34
N GLY A 158 -9.07 -10.49 10.55
CA GLY A 158 -8.87 -9.07 10.83
C GLY A 158 -7.43 -8.61 10.56
N ASN A 159 -6.42 -9.37 11.03
CA ASN A 159 -5.02 -9.03 10.77
C ASN A 159 -4.67 -9.16 9.28
N LEU A 160 -5.25 -10.16 8.60
CA LEU A 160 -5.12 -10.30 7.16
C LEU A 160 -5.71 -9.07 6.43
N LEU A 161 -6.94 -8.67 6.72
CA LEU A 161 -7.60 -7.54 6.06
C LEU A 161 -6.86 -6.21 6.31
N GLU A 162 -6.39 -5.95 7.53
CA GLU A 162 -5.53 -4.81 7.85
C GLU A 162 -4.22 -4.83 7.05
N SER A 163 -3.56 -6.00 6.94
CA SER A 163 -2.35 -6.12 6.12
C SER A 163 -2.59 -5.91 4.63
N MET A 164 -3.75 -6.35 4.12
CA MET A 164 -4.15 -6.17 2.71
C MET A 164 -4.48 -4.71 2.41
N ALA A 165 -5.16 -4.02 3.33
CA ALA A 165 -5.33 -2.57 3.28
C ALA A 165 -3.97 -1.87 3.28
N GLY A 166 -3.05 -2.31 4.16
CA GLY A 166 -1.68 -1.77 4.23
C GLY A 166 -0.90 -1.95 2.92
N LEU A 167 -1.02 -3.12 2.29
CA LEU A 167 -0.42 -3.40 0.99
C LEU A 167 -1.02 -2.54 -0.13
N LEU A 168 -2.33 -2.29 -0.11
CA LEU A 168 -2.95 -1.37 -1.08
C LEU A 168 -2.42 0.06 -0.91
N CYS A 169 -2.37 0.58 0.32
CA CYS A 169 -1.87 1.94 0.56
C CYS A 169 -0.41 2.11 0.10
N ILE A 170 0.48 1.14 0.36
CA ILE A 170 1.89 1.24 -0.07
C ILE A 170 2.04 1.13 -1.59
N LEU A 171 1.18 0.36 -2.27
CA LEU A 171 1.17 0.29 -3.73
C LEU A 171 0.63 1.59 -4.33
N TYR A 172 -0.47 2.11 -3.78
CA TYR A 172 -1.07 3.36 -4.24
C TYR A 172 -0.13 4.55 -4.00
N SER A 173 0.60 4.59 -2.89
CA SER A 173 1.60 5.64 -2.63
C SER A 173 2.80 5.58 -3.59
N GLN A 174 2.99 4.48 -4.32
CA GLN A 174 4.01 4.34 -5.35
C GLN A 174 3.44 4.55 -6.76
N PHE A 175 2.21 4.13 -7.04
CA PHE A 175 1.73 4.00 -8.41
C PHE A 175 0.39 4.70 -8.67
N SER A 176 -0.17 5.41 -7.69
CA SER A 176 -1.48 6.04 -7.79
C SER A 176 -2.52 5.03 -8.29
N TYR A 177 -3.42 5.43 -9.19
CA TYR A 177 -4.44 4.57 -9.79
C TYR A 177 -3.88 3.34 -10.51
N ASN A 178 -2.62 3.38 -10.99
CA ASN A 178 -1.98 2.22 -11.61
C ASN A 178 -1.71 1.07 -10.62
N ALA A 179 -1.90 1.27 -9.31
CA ALA A 179 -1.93 0.20 -8.32
C ALA A 179 -3.11 -0.77 -8.51
N PHE A 180 -4.22 -0.32 -9.12
CA PHE A 180 -5.38 -1.16 -9.43
C PHE A 180 -5.23 -1.95 -10.73
N PHE A 181 -4.32 -1.54 -11.62
CA PHE A 181 -4.20 -2.11 -12.96
C PHE A 181 -2.90 -2.91 -13.11
N THR A 182 -3.06 -4.23 -13.27
CA THR A 182 -1.90 -5.14 -13.43
C THR A 182 -1.40 -5.18 -14.88
N TYR A 183 -2.29 -5.17 -15.86
CA TYR A 183 -1.96 -5.51 -17.25
C TYR A 183 -2.12 -4.35 -18.24
N ASN A 184 -2.82 -3.29 -17.85
CA ASN A 184 -3.14 -2.15 -18.71
C ASN A 184 -2.83 -0.83 -17.98
N GLU A 185 -2.80 0.26 -18.71
CA GLU A 185 -2.84 1.61 -18.15
C GLU A 185 -4.19 1.87 -17.46
N CYS A 186 -4.20 2.79 -16.50
CA CYS A 186 -5.43 3.23 -15.87
C CYS A 186 -6.35 3.89 -16.89
N MET A 187 -7.43 3.21 -17.27
CA MET A 187 -8.40 3.72 -18.23
C MET A 187 -9.44 4.63 -17.57
N MET A 188 -9.94 4.23 -16.41
CA MET A 188 -10.98 4.95 -15.67
C MET A 188 -10.89 4.59 -14.19
N TYR A 189 -11.09 5.59 -13.34
CA TYR A 189 -11.29 5.44 -11.91
C TYR A 189 -12.50 6.25 -11.49
N HIS A 190 -13.07 5.88 -10.36
CA HIS A 190 -14.21 6.54 -9.75
C HIS A 190 -13.81 7.05 -8.38
N SER A 191 -14.53 8.05 -7.89
CA SER A 191 -14.46 8.50 -6.51
C SER A 191 -15.88 8.64 -5.99
N ASP A 192 -16.13 8.17 -4.76
CA ASP A 192 -17.41 8.38 -4.09
C ASP A 192 -17.48 9.74 -3.37
N ASP A 193 -18.66 10.08 -2.85
CA ASP A 193 -18.91 11.33 -2.11
C ASP A 193 -18.08 11.44 -0.81
N GLU A 194 -17.52 10.33 -0.32
CA GLU A 194 -16.65 10.29 0.86
C GLU A 194 -15.16 10.46 0.51
N GLY A 195 -14.84 10.54 -0.79
CA GLY A 195 -13.49 10.71 -1.32
C GLY A 195 -12.70 9.41 -1.42
N TYR A 196 -13.36 8.24 -1.41
CA TYR A 196 -12.69 6.98 -1.71
C TYR A 196 -12.67 6.73 -3.22
N SER A 197 -11.48 6.50 -3.73
CA SER A 197 -11.24 6.14 -5.11
C SER A 197 -11.24 4.63 -5.32
N PHE A 198 -11.78 4.17 -6.45
CA PHE A 198 -11.89 2.76 -6.79
C PHE A 198 -12.02 2.56 -8.31
N VAL A 199 -11.94 1.30 -8.73
CA VAL A 199 -12.24 0.86 -10.10
C VAL A 199 -13.32 -0.22 -10.06
N ASP A 200 -14.06 -0.44 -11.15
CA ASP A 200 -15.27 -1.29 -11.19
C ASP A 200 -15.12 -2.65 -10.49
N ASP A 201 -14.00 -3.36 -10.72
CA ASP A 201 -13.78 -4.72 -10.18
C ASP A 201 -12.94 -4.76 -8.89
N SER A 202 -12.63 -3.60 -8.32
CA SER A 202 -11.84 -3.54 -7.08
C SER A 202 -12.69 -3.91 -5.87
N LEU A 203 -12.13 -4.79 -5.03
CA LEU A 203 -12.76 -5.19 -3.77
C LEU A 203 -12.68 -4.09 -2.71
N PHE A 204 -11.62 -3.27 -2.79
CA PHE A 204 -11.32 -2.21 -1.86
C PHE A 204 -11.28 -0.86 -2.57
N SER A 205 -11.81 0.15 -1.90
CA SER A 205 -11.68 1.56 -2.28
C SER A 205 -10.66 2.24 -1.37
N ILE A 206 -9.92 3.23 -1.86
CA ILE A 206 -8.83 3.89 -1.13
C ILE A 206 -9.02 5.39 -1.07
N LYS A 207 -8.75 5.98 0.10
CA LYS A 207 -8.66 7.42 0.29
C LYS A 207 -7.23 7.78 0.67
N GLU A 208 -6.62 8.62 -0.14
CA GLU A 208 -5.22 9.06 0.01
C GLU A 208 -5.07 10.22 1.01
N ALA A 209 -3.81 10.54 1.34
CA ALA A 209 -3.46 11.67 2.19
C ALA A 209 -3.88 13.02 1.59
N ASN A 210 -4.34 13.94 2.43
CA ASN A 210 -4.86 15.24 1.99
C ASN A 210 -4.16 16.45 2.64
N SER A 211 -3.20 16.24 3.55
CA SER A 211 -2.50 17.32 4.26
C SER A 211 -1.32 17.94 3.50
N TRP A 212 -1.22 17.73 2.19
CA TRP A 212 -0.09 18.21 1.36
C TRP A 212 -0.06 19.73 1.26
N VAL A 213 1.06 20.32 1.72
CA VAL A 213 1.35 21.75 1.50
C VAL A 213 2.02 21.95 0.12
N ASP A 214 1.94 23.17 -0.43
CA ASP A 214 2.31 23.42 -1.82
C ASP A 214 3.79 23.16 -2.15
N ASP A 215 4.69 23.28 -1.17
CA ASP A 215 6.11 22.95 -1.30
C ASP A 215 6.41 21.46 -1.25
N GLU A 216 5.45 20.62 -0.84
CA GLU A 216 5.56 19.18 -0.92
C GLU A 216 5.02 18.60 -2.23
N LYS A 217 4.16 19.33 -2.94
CA LYS A 217 3.51 18.91 -4.19
C LYS A 217 4.47 18.95 -5.37
N TYR A 218 4.16 18.13 -6.38
CA TYR A 218 4.88 18.11 -7.65
C TYR A 218 4.34 19.16 -8.61
N ASP A 219 5.25 19.85 -9.28
CA ASP A 219 4.95 20.90 -10.25
C ASP A 219 5.97 20.84 -11.38
N PHE A 220 5.78 19.86 -12.27
CA PHE A 220 6.63 19.66 -13.43
C PHE A 220 5.83 19.20 -14.63
N ASN A 221 6.32 19.51 -15.83
CA ASN A 221 5.78 18.97 -17.06
C ASN A 221 6.44 17.63 -17.38
N TRP A 222 5.72 16.53 -17.21
CA TRP A 222 6.25 15.20 -17.47
C TRP A 222 6.71 14.99 -18.93
N VAL A 223 6.04 15.59 -19.92
CA VAL A 223 6.41 15.48 -21.34
C VAL A 223 7.79 16.07 -21.62
N GLU A 224 8.16 17.12 -20.90
CA GLU A 224 9.50 17.73 -21.01
C GLU A 224 10.52 16.98 -20.16
N LEU A 225 10.18 16.72 -18.90
CA LEU A 225 11.07 16.08 -17.94
C LEU A 225 11.46 14.66 -18.36
N SER A 226 10.53 13.89 -18.94
CA SER A 226 10.77 12.52 -19.42
C SER A 226 11.89 12.41 -20.47
N LYS A 227 12.21 13.51 -21.17
CA LYS A 227 13.31 13.57 -22.16
C LYS A 227 14.69 13.67 -21.50
N GLU A 228 14.76 14.02 -20.22
CA GLU A 228 16.02 14.02 -19.48
C GLU A 228 16.53 12.59 -19.26
N GLU A 229 17.85 12.45 -19.17
CA GLU A 229 18.47 11.17 -18.82
C GLU A 229 18.08 10.72 -17.40
N ASN A 230 18.01 11.68 -16.46
CA ASN A 230 17.70 11.46 -15.04
C ASN A 230 16.50 12.32 -14.60
N PRO A 231 15.26 11.89 -14.91
CA PRO A 231 14.05 12.66 -14.59
C PRO A 231 13.65 12.57 -13.12
N PHE A 232 14.24 11.67 -12.33
CA PHE A 232 13.87 11.39 -10.94
C PHE A 232 14.94 11.84 -9.94
N ASN A 233 14.50 12.30 -8.77
CA ASN A 233 15.34 12.59 -7.61
C ASN A 233 15.25 11.48 -6.55
N LYS A 234 16.21 11.47 -5.62
CA LYS A 234 16.17 10.62 -4.42
C LYS A 234 15.63 11.41 -3.22
N PHE A 235 14.66 10.85 -2.52
CA PHE A 235 14.17 11.39 -1.26
C PHE A 235 15.19 11.16 -0.15
N ASN A 236 15.51 12.21 0.62
CA ASN A 236 16.42 12.08 1.75
C ASN A 236 15.68 11.60 3.01
N PHE A 237 15.94 10.36 3.42
CA PHE A 237 15.36 9.78 4.65
C PHE A 237 16.16 10.08 5.93
N LYS A 238 17.37 10.66 5.80
CA LYS A 238 18.25 10.99 6.93
C LYS A 238 17.82 12.26 7.64
#